data_AF-A0A1G7A6J1-F1
#
_entry.id   AF-A0A1G7A6J1-F1
#
_cell.length_a   1.000
_cell.length_b   1.000
_cell.length_c   1.000
_cell.angle_alpha   90.00
_cell.angle_beta   90.00
_cell.angle_gamma   90.00
#
_symmetry.space_group_name_H-M   'P 1'
#
loop_
_entity.id
_entity.type
_entity.pdbx_description
1 polymer ?
#
loop_
_entity_poly.entity_id
_entity_poly.type
_entity_poly.pdbx_seq_one_letter_code
_entity_poly.pdbx_strand_id
1 'polypeptide(L)'
;MAQEQLNDYKYIVVPKQFAEFKRENQYQTSTLVKYLFVEKGFEAVYEDALPQDLKDNGCLGLRAKLVDGSSMFTTKAIIKLENCSGEEVFTTEEGKSKEKDYKESYGEAIREAFTSFDTMNYAYNGKAENSGPITVSMKNDVKKLAEERRQNHSAANRPDVMVEQEATRENQRYVDRRPVPSDLKKAEPKTEIVEQEGNEEQLSYNDQNSGESDISKGEGKDKSATSGMKQGKDSELSTLASGTLYAQELPNGYQLVDSTPKIRMKIEKTSMPDFYMAKVGDTSGTVFKKNGTWFFEYYSRGNLISEELDIKF
;
A
#
# COMPACT_ATOMS: atom_id res chain seq x y z
N MET A 1 -3.23 -29.91 -19.04
CA MET A 1 -2.38 -28.77 -19.42
C MET A 1 -2.90 -27.54 -18.67
N ALA A 2 -2.52 -27.37 -17.40
CA ALA A 2 -2.99 -26.25 -16.57
C ALA A 2 -2.05 -25.04 -16.66
N GLN A 3 -0.76 -25.27 -16.95
CA GLN A 3 0.26 -24.23 -17.05
C GLN A 3 0.04 -23.28 -18.25
N GLU A 4 -0.46 -23.79 -19.38
CA GLU A 4 -0.71 -22.98 -20.58
C GLU A 4 -1.85 -21.96 -20.36
N GLN A 5 -2.80 -22.27 -19.48
CA GLN A 5 -3.96 -21.42 -19.20
C GLN A 5 -3.64 -20.28 -18.23
N LEU A 6 -2.66 -20.45 -17.34
CA LEU A 6 -2.26 -19.39 -16.39
C LEU A 6 -1.49 -18.25 -17.07
N ASN A 7 -0.67 -18.58 -18.08
CA ASN A 7 0.14 -17.62 -18.83
C ASN A 7 -0.69 -16.66 -19.71
N ASP A 8 -1.97 -16.98 -19.94
CA ASP A 8 -2.89 -16.13 -20.70
C ASP A 8 -3.31 -14.90 -19.89
N TYR A 9 -3.22 -14.95 -18.55
CA TYR A 9 -3.66 -13.89 -17.65
C TYR A 9 -2.49 -13.08 -17.11
N LYS A 10 -2.66 -11.76 -17.08
CA LYS A 10 -1.62 -10.80 -16.65
C LYS A 10 -1.68 -10.54 -15.15
N TYR A 11 -2.89 -10.45 -14.61
CA TYR A 11 -3.14 -10.02 -13.24
C TYR A 11 -3.69 -11.15 -12.37
N ILE A 12 -3.36 -11.11 -11.07
CA ILE A 12 -4.07 -11.88 -10.06
C ILE A 12 -4.75 -10.90 -9.08
N VAL A 13 -6.07 -10.96 -9.03
CA VAL A 13 -6.89 -10.16 -8.14
C VAL A 13 -7.07 -10.92 -6.83
N VAL A 14 -6.52 -10.36 -5.76
CA VAL A 14 -6.59 -10.91 -4.40
C VAL A 14 -7.64 -10.14 -3.60
N PRO A 15 -8.66 -10.81 -3.02
CA PRO A 15 -9.64 -10.14 -2.17
C PRO A 15 -9.01 -9.74 -0.83
N LYS A 16 -9.41 -8.59 -0.30
CA LYS A 16 -9.03 -8.16 1.07
C LYS A 16 -9.66 -9.04 2.15
N GLN A 17 -10.74 -9.73 1.82
CA GLN A 17 -11.40 -10.70 2.69
C GLN A 17 -11.78 -11.92 1.86
N PHE A 18 -11.23 -13.08 2.19
CA PHE A 18 -11.72 -14.34 1.64
C PHE A 18 -13.07 -14.72 2.26
N ALA A 19 -13.91 -15.43 1.53
CA ALA A 19 -15.27 -15.79 1.92
C ALA A 19 -15.32 -16.68 3.18
N GLU A 20 -14.22 -17.38 3.44
CA GLU A 20 -13.97 -18.31 4.52
C GLU A 20 -13.71 -17.57 5.84
N PHE A 21 -13.38 -16.28 5.77
CA PHE A 21 -13.08 -15.45 6.93
C PHE A 21 -14.17 -14.41 7.18
N LYS A 22 -14.34 -14.07 8.46
CA LYS A 22 -15.33 -13.10 8.93
C LYS A 22 -14.84 -11.66 8.89
N ARG A 23 -13.52 -11.47 8.87
CA ARG A 23 -12.86 -10.16 8.92
C ARG A 23 -11.89 -10.00 7.75
N GLU A 24 -11.69 -8.77 7.33
CA GLU A 24 -10.66 -8.41 6.36
C GLU A 24 -9.28 -8.85 6.84
N ASN A 25 -8.52 -9.46 5.93
CA ASN A 25 -7.16 -9.92 6.12
C ASN A 25 -6.97 -10.72 7.43
N GLN A 26 -8.00 -11.50 7.81
CA GLN A 26 -7.95 -12.32 9.01
C GLN A 26 -6.76 -13.28 8.94
N TYR A 27 -5.99 -13.36 10.03
CA TYR A 27 -4.75 -14.14 10.10
C TYR A 27 -3.68 -13.71 9.07
N GLN A 28 -3.79 -12.50 8.51
CA GLN A 28 -2.89 -11.96 7.47
C GLN A 28 -2.90 -12.76 6.16
N THR A 29 -3.98 -13.52 5.90
CA THR A 29 -4.08 -14.40 4.73
C THR A 29 -4.05 -13.63 3.40
N SER A 30 -4.85 -12.57 3.24
CA SER A 30 -4.86 -11.76 2.01
C SER A 30 -3.51 -11.11 1.72
N THR A 31 -2.80 -10.68 2.76
CA THR A 31 -1.44 -10.12 2.62
C THR A 31 -0.45 -11.18 2.19
N LEU A 32 -0.49 -12.34 2.83
CA LEU A 32 0.39 -13.46 2.52
C LEU A 32 0.19 -13.99 1.10
N VAL A 33 -1.06 -14.20 0.69
CA VAL A 33 -1.41 -14.70 -0.65
C VAL A 33 -0.91 -13.72 -1.73
N LYS A 34 -1.15 -12.41 -1.55
CA LYS A 34 -0.61 -11.39 -2.47
C LYS A 34 0.91 -11.43 -2.53
N TYR A 35 1.57 -11.46 -1.37
CA TYR A 35 3.03 -11.51 -1.29
C TYR A 35 3.60 -12.73 -2.03
N LEU A 36 3.02 -13.92 -1.82
CA LEU A 36 3.47 -15.15 -2.46
C LEU A 36 3.27 -15.12 -3.98
N PHE A 37 2.15 -14.57 -4.48
CA PHE A 37 1.97 -14.42 -5.93
C PHE A 37 3.01 -13.48 -6.56
N VAL A 38 3.33 -12.37 -5.88
CA VAL A 38 4.40 -11.46 -6.32
C VAL A 38 5.75 -12.16 -6.31
N GLU A 39 6.04 -12.97 -5.29
CA GLU A 39 7.27 -13.77 -5.21
C GLU A 39 7.38 -14.77 -6.38
N LYS A 40 6.25 -15.32 -6.85
CA LYS A 40 6.19 -16.19 -8.04
C LYS A 40 6.21 -15.43 -9.38
N GLY A 41 6.30 -14.11 -9.36
CA GLY A 41 6.42 -13.28 -10.55
C GLY A 41 5.09 -12.86 -11.19
N PHE A 42 3.95 -13.09 -10.52
CA PHE A 42 2.65 -12.59 -10.97
C PHE A 42 2.40 -11.15 -10.53
N GLU A 43 1.66 -10.39 -11.34
CA GLU A 43 1.21 -9.05 -10.96
C GLU A 43 -0.06 -9.13 -10.09
N ALA A 44 0.13 -9.28 -8.77
CA ALA A 44 -0.97 -9.42 -7.83
C ALA A 44 -1.47 -8.05 -7.30
N VAL A 45 -2.76 -7.78 -7.48
CA VAL A 45 -3.42 -6.53 -7.08
C VAL A 45 -4.60 -6.82 -6.16
N TYR A 46 -4.98 -5.84 -5.34
CA TYR A 46 -6.20 -5.95 -4.53
C TYR A 46 -7.43 -5.51 -5.33
N GLU A 47 -8.61 -6.01 -4.95
CA GLU A 47 -9.89 -5.71 -5.61
C GLU A 47 -10.24 -4.21 -5.66
N ASP A 48 -9.74 -3.40 -4.73
CA ASP A 48 -9.99 -1.95 -4.65
C ASP A 48 -8.97 -1.12 -5.44
N ALA A 49 -7.80 -1.70 -5.74
CA ALA A 49 -6.66 -1.01 -6.34
C ALA A 49 -6.34 -1.60 -7.73
N LEU A 50 -7.37 -1.76 -8.57
CA LEU A 50 -7.22 -2.31 -9.91
C LEU A 50 -6.58 -1.28 -10.87
N PRO A 51 -5.60 -1.68 -11.68
CA PRO A 51 -5.04 -0.84 -12.75
C PRO A 51 -6.10 -0.58 -13.83
N GLN A 52 -5.88 0.46 -14.64
CA GLN A 52 -6.89 0.95 -15.58
C GLN A 52 -7.23 -0.08 -16.66
N ASP A 53 -6.24 -0.83 -17.15
CA ASP A 53 -6.41 -1.90 -18.12
C ASP A 53 -7.30 -3.03 -17.62
N LEU A 54 -7.14 -3.44 -16.36
CA LEU A 54 -7.98 -4.45 -15.72
C LEU A 54 -9.40 -3.93 -15.40
N LYS A 55 -9.57 -2.63 -15.18
CA LYS A 55 -10.89 -2.01 -15.04
C LYS A 55 -11.64 -1.99 -16.37
N ASP A 56 -10.93 -1.72 -17.46
CA ASP A 56 -11.49 -1.69 -18.81
C ASP A 56 -11.77 -3.11 -19.34
N ASN A 57 -10.91 -4.08 -18.98
CA ASN A 57 -11.09 -5.49 -19.29
C ASN A 57 -10.81 -6.39 -18.08
N GLY A 58 -11.88 -6.69 -17.32
CA GLY A 58 -11.82 -7.53 -16.12
C GLY A 58 -11.42 -8.98 -16.37
N CYS A 59 -11.40 -9.45 -17.62
CA CYS A 59 -10.96 -10.81 -17.98
C CYS A 59 -9.44 -10.93 -18.15
N LEU A 60 -8.68 -9.84 -18.07
CA LEU A 60 -7.20 -9.87 -18.09
C LEU A 60 -6.61 -10.48 -16.80
N GLY A 61 -7.42 -10.59 -15.74
CA GLY A 61 -6.98 -11.08 -14.43
C GLY A 61 -7.76 -12.30 -13.94
N LEU A 62 -7.09 -13.10 -13.14
CA LEU A 62 -7.68 -14.21 -12.38
C LEU A 62 -8.05 -13.76 -10.98
N ARG A 63 -9.15 -14.26 -10.44
CA ARG A 63 -9.55 -14.02 -9.04
C ARG A 63 -9.04 -15.15 -8.16
N ALA A 64 -8.32 -14.80 -7.10
CA ALA A 64 -7.87 -15.76 -6.11
C ALA A 64 -8.95 -16.02 -5.06
N LYS A 65 -9.26 -17.30 -4.84
CA LYS A 65 -10.08 -17.79 -3.73
C LYS A 65 -9.24 -18.71 -2.85
N LEU A 66 -9.51 -18.69 -1.55
CA LEU A 66 -8.87 -19.56 -0.57
C LEU A 66 -9.95 -20.44 0.01
N VAL A 67 -9.94 -21.75 -0.23
CA VAL A 67 -10.90 -22.66 0.38
C VAL A 67 -10.31 -23.24 1.66
N ASP A 68 -11.04 -23.08 2.76
CA ASP A 68 -10.70 -23.65 4.06
C ASP A 68 -11.23 -25.10 4.17
N GLY A 69 -10.31 -26.07 4.16
CA GLY A 69 -10.59 -27.49 4.35
C GLY A 69 -10.25 -27.99 5.76
N SER A 70 -10.15 -27.08 6.72
CA SER A 70 -9.69 -27.39 8.08
C SER A 70 -10.55 -28.46 8.76
N SER A 71 -9.87 -29.29 9.56
CA SER A 71 -10.47 -30.27 10.45
C SER A 71 -10.10 -29.94 11.89
N MET A 72 -10.63 -30.70 12.87
CA MET A 72 -10.54 -30.40 14.30
C MET A 72 -9.10 -30.19 14.83
N PHE A 73 -8.08 -30.76 14.16
CA PHE A 73 -6.67 -30.67 14.58
C PHE A 73 -5.71 -30.28 13.45
N THR A 74 -6.23 -29.93 12.28
CA THR A 74 -5.39 -29.62 11.11
C THR A 74 -6.01 -28.49 10.33
N THR A 75 -5.29 -27.39 10.21
CA THR A 75 -5.67 -26.32 9.29
C THR A 75 -5.32 -26.74 7.88
N LYS A 76 -6.24 -26.55 6.94
CA LYS A 76 -5.97 -26.84 5.53
C LYS A 76 -6.38 -25.69 4.64
N ALA A 77 -5.53 -25.35 3.67
CA ALA A 77 -5.78 -24.28 2.72
C ALA A 77 -5.60 -24.78 1.30
N ILE A 78 -6.55 -24.44 0.43
CA ILE A 78 -6.49 -24.70 -1.01
C ILE A 78 -6.67 -23.36 -1.72
N ILE A 79 -5.77 -23.02 -2.64
CA ILE A 79 -5.89 -21.79 -3.43
C ILE A 79 -6.46 -22.14 -4.79
N LYS A 80 -7.53 -21.44 -5.17
CA LYS A 80 -8.19 -21.56 -6.46
C LYS A 80 -8.09 -20.25 -7.23
N LEU A 81 -7.84 -20.35 -8.53
CA LEU A 81 -7.83 -19.22 -9.44
C LEU A 81 -9.00 -19.37 -10.40
N GLU A 82 -9.87 -18.35 -10.44
CA GLU A 82 -11.04 -18.31 -11.31
C GLU A 82 -10.92 -17.23 -12.37
N ASN A 83 -11.46 -17.49 -13.56
CA ASN A 83 -11.57 -16.48 -14.62
C ASN A 83 -12.77 -15.55 -14.38
N CYS A 84 -12.96 -14.58 -15.28
CA CYS A 84 -14.09 -13.64 -15.22
C CYS A 84 -15.47 -14.30 -15.38
N SER A 85 -15.52 -15.51 -15.96
CA SER A 85 -16.73 -16.33 -16.09
C SER A 85 -17.04 -17.14 -14.82
N GLY A 86 -16.15 -17.14 -13.82
CA GLY A 86 -16.27 -17.92 -12.59
C GLY A 86 -15.84 -19.39 -12.76
N GLU A 87 -15.12 -19.73 -13.82
CA GLU A 87 -14.58 -21.08 -14.03
C GLU A 87 -13.21 -21.22 -13.36
N GLU A 88 -13.01 -22.34 -12.67
CA GLU A 88 -11.73 -22.67 -12.02
C GLU A 88 -10.67 -22.99 -13.08
N VAL A 89 -9.69 -22.10 -13.22
CA VAL A 89 -8.55 -22.25 -14.16
C VAL A 89 -7.43 -23.05 -13.51
N PHE A 90 -7.24 -22.89 -12.21
CA PHE A 90 -6.20 -23.59 -11.48
C PHE A 90 -6.59 -23.80 -10.02
N THR A 91 -6.19 -24.95 -9.48
CA THR A 91 -6.38 -25.33 -8.08
C THR A 91 -5.08 -25.94 -7.58
N THR A 92 -4.57 -25.43 -6.45
CA THR A 92 -3.36 -25.96 -5.82
C THR A 92 -3.62 -27.32 -5.17
N GLU A 93 -2.54 -28.03 -4.84
CA GLU A 93 -2.60 -29.08 -3.84
C GLU A 93 -3.03 -28.52 -2.47
N GLU A 94 -3.61 -29.37 -1.61
CA GLU A 94 -4.02 -28.95 -0.27
C GLU A 94 -2.78 -28.78 0.62
N GLY A 95 -2.56 -27.57 1.11
CA GLY A 95 -1.56 -27.31 2.14
C GLY A 95 -2.14 -27.55 3.53
N LYS A 96 -1.30 -27.96 4.47
CA LYS A 96 -1.70 -28.41 5.81
C LYS A 96 -0.81 -27.78 6.87
N SER A 97 -1.40 -27.52 8.03
CA SER A 97 -0.63 -27.25 9.24
C SER A 97 -1.27 -27.94 10.44
N LYS A 98 -0.41 -28.29 11.39
CA LYS A 98 -0.77 -28.85 12.71
C LYS A 98 -0.52 -27.86 13.84
N GLU A 99 -0.10 -26.64 13.51
CA GLU A 99 0.10 -25.60 14.50
C GLU A 99 -1.25 -25.21 15.12
N LYS A 100 -1.23 -24.91 16.42
CA LYS A 100 -2.43 -24.56 17.19
C LYS A 100 -2.78 -23.09 17.06
N ASP A 101 -1.78 -22.24 16.87
CA ASP A 101 -2.01 -20.83 16.59
C ASP A 101 -2.57 -20.66 15.17
N TYR A 102 -3.75 -20.07 15.04
CA TYR A 102 -4.43 -19.91 13.75
C TYR A 102 -3.62 -19.09 12.75
N LYS A 103 -2.89 -18.07 13.20
CA LYS A 103 -2.14 -17.22 12.30
C LYS A 103 -0.98 -18.00 11.68
N GLU A 104 -0.24 -18.72 12.51
CA GLU A 104 0.85 -19.57 12.04
C GLU A 104 0.31 -20.75 11.22
N SER A 105 -0.80 -21.37 11.63
CA SER A 105 -1.35 -22.53 10.94
C SER A 105 -1.84 -22.21 9.53
N TYR A 106 -2.54 -21.09 9.35
CA TYR A 106 -2.89 -20.61 8.00
C TYR A 106 -1.65 -20.16 7.23
N GLY A 107 -0.68 -19.53 7.89
CA GLY A 107 0.56 -19.11 7.26
C GLY A 107 1.36 -20.28 6.68
N GLU A 108 1.45 -21.39 7.41
CA GLU A 108 2.10 -22.62 6.95
C GLU A 108 1.30 -23.32 5.85
N ALA A 109 0.01 -23.53 6.06
CA ALA A 109 -0.84 -24.22 5.09
C ALA A 109 -0.88 -23.48 3.74
N ILE A 110 -0.94 -22.15 3.74
CA ILE A 110 -0.91 -21.37 2.50
C ILE A 110 0.45 -21.52 1.81
N ARG A 111 1.58 -21.41 2.54
CA ARG A 111 2.90 -21.57 1.93
C ARG A 111 3.10 -22.97 1.33
N GLU A 112 2.60 -24.01 2.01
CA GLU A 112 2.63 -25.37 1.47
C GLU A 112 1.81 -25.48 0.18
N ALA A 113 0.59 -24.94 0.16
CA ALA A 113 -0.25 -24.92 -1.05
C ALA A 113 0.46 -24.18 -2.22
N PHE A 114 1.19 -23.11 -1.92
CA PHE A 114 1.91 -22.33 -2.93
C PHE A 114 3.09 -23.04 -3.58
N THR A 115 3.60 -24.13 -2.98
CA THR A 115 4.63 -24.97 -3.62
C THR A 115 4.16 -25.57 -4.95
N SER A 116 2.83 -25.69 -5.15
CA SER A 116 2.24 -26.08 -6.44
C SER A 116 2.62 -25.13 -7.58
N PHE A 117 2.92 -23.86 -7.28
CA PHE A 117 3.36 -22.86 -8.26
C PHE A 117 4.87 -22.91 -8.54
N ASP A 118 5.69 -23.55 -7.70
CA ASP A 118 7.15 -23.60 -7.88
C ASP A 118 7.57 -24.36 -9.14
N THR A 119 6.76 -25.34 -9.52
CA THR A 119 6.97 -26.14 -10.74
C THR A 119 6.50 -25.42 -12.00
N MET A 120 5.79 -24.30 -11.85
CA MET A 120 5.21 -23.55 -12.96
C MET A 120 6.05 -22.30 -13.25
N ASN A 121 6.74 -22.32 -14.39
CA ASN A 121 7.41 -21.13 -14.89
C ASN A 121 6.39 -20.21 -15.54
N TYR A 122 5.90 -19.21 -14.80
CA TYR A 122 4.97 -18.21 -15.32
C TYR A 122 5.68 -17.28 -16.31
N ALA A 123 5.09 -17.16 -17.50
CA ALA A 123 5.54 -16.20 -18.51
C ALA A 123 4.31 -15.70 -19.28
N TYR A 124 3.93 -14.45 -19.04
CA TYR A 124 2.79 -13.84 -19.70
C TYR A 124 2.94 -13.85 -21.22
N ASN A 125 1.93 -14.34 -21.94
CA ASN A 125 1.98 -14.55 -23.39
C ASN A 125 1.17 -13.54 -24.21
N GLY A 126 0.50 -12.57 -23.57
CA GLY A 126 -0.25 -11.51 -24.25
C GLY A 126 -1.57 -11.95 -24.90
N LYS A 127 -2.02 -13.21 -24.73
CA LYS A 127 -3.24 -13.68 -25.41
C LYS A 127 -4.50 -12.94 -24.95
N ALA A 128 -4.59 -12.52 -23.68
CA ALA A 128 -5.77 -11.83 -23.17
C ALA A 128 -5.96 -10.40 -23.73
N GLU A 129 -4.96 -9.78 -24.35
CA GLU A 129 -5.09 -8.47 -25.01
C GLU A 129 -5.77 -8.55 -26.40
N ASN A 130 -5.85 -9.75 -27.01
CA ASN A 130 -6.33 -9.93 -28.37
C ASN A 130 -7.84 -10.24 -28.48
N SER A 131 -8.68 -9.56 -27.70
CA SER A 131 -10.14 -9.64 -27.84
C SER A 131 -10.70 -8.53 -28.74
N GLY A 132 -10.17 -8.37 -29.95
CA GLY A 132 -10.72 -7.52 -31.02
C GLY A 132 -10.82 -6.00 -30.71
N PRO A 133 -11.00 -5.15 -31.74
CA PRO A 133 -11.20 -3.72 -31.51
C PRO A 133 -12.52 -3.48 -30.78
N ILE A 134 -12.44 -2.80 -29.64
CA ILE A 134 -13.60 -2.28 -28.90
C ILE A 134 -14.34 -1.30 -29.81
N THR A 135 -15.45 -1.74 -30.40
CA THR A 135 -16.38 -0.82 -31.06
C THR A 135 -17.08 -0.02 -29.98
N VAL A 136 -16.63 1.22 -29.75
CA VAL A 136 -17.24 2.16 -28.82
C VAL A 136 -18.63 2.51 -29.35
N SER A 137 -19.64 1.74 -28.94
CA SER A 137 -21.03 1.98 -29.33
C SER A 137 -21.58 3.14 -28.51
N MET A 138 -21.49 4.37 -29.03
CA MET A 138 -22.05 5.62 -28.50
C MET A 138 -23.60 5.64 -28.45
N LYS A 139 -24.25 4.50 -28.18
CA LYS A 139 -25.73 4.38 -28.16
C LYS A 139 -26.38 5.13 -26.99
N ASN A 140 -25.63 5.48 -25.95
CA ASN A 140 -26.18 6.10 -24.74
C ASN A 140 -25.97 7.62 -24.64
N ASP A 141 -25.03 8.22 -25.37
CA ASP A 141 -24.80 9.68 -25.28
C ASP A 141 -25.87 10.50 -26.03
N VAL A 142 -26.49 9.92 -27.06
CA VAL A 142 -27.48 10.64 -27.89
C VAL A 142 -28.88 10.67 -27.25
N LYS A 143 -29.22 9.67 -26.41
CA LYS A 143 -30.53 9.63 -25.73
C LYS A 143 -30.66 10.69 -24.64
N LYS A 144 -29.59 10.97 -23.90
CA LYS A 144 -29.60 11.90 -22.77
C LYS A 144 -29.85 13.35 -23.22
N LEU A 145 -29.28 13.76 -24.35
CA LEU A 145 -29.53 15.08 -24.97
C LEU A 145 -30.97 15.26 -25.48
N ALA A 146 -31.62 14.16 -25.89
CA ALA A 146 -33.00 14.21 -26.40
C ALA A 146 -34.04 14.27 -25.27
N GLU A 147 -33.76 13.64 -24.13
CA GLU A 147 -34.62 13.67 -22.94
C GLU A 147 -34.53 15.01 -22.21
N GLU A 148 -33.34 15.58 -22.07
CA GLU A 148 -33.12 16.90 -21.45
C GLU A 148 -33.78 18.05 -22.24
N ARG A 149 -33.88 17.95 -23.57
CA ARG A 149 -34.62 18.93 -24.39
C ARG A 149 -36.14 18.82 -24.28
N ARG A 150 -36.69 17.64 -23.96
CA ARG A 150 -38.14 17.43 -23.89
C ARG A 150 -38.77 17.92 -22.58
N GLN A 151 -37.98 18.05 -21.51
CA GLN A 151 -38.50 18.48 -20.20
C GLN A 151 -38.58 20.01 -20.03
N ASN A 152 -37.97 20.81 -20.92
CA ASN A 152 -37.88 22.28 -20.80
C ASN A 152 -38.88 23.08 -21.66
N HIS A 153 -39.95 22.45 -22.15
CA HIS A 153 -41.03 23.15 -22.88
C HIS A 153 -42.37 23.02 -22.17
N SER A 154 -42.46 23.54 -20.94
CA SER A 154 -43.73 23.93 -20.32
C SER A 154 -43.54 25.19 -19.47
N ALA A 155 -43.21 26.30 -20.12
CA ALA A 155 -43.14 27.63 -19.51
C ALA A 155 -43.89 28.64 -20.40
N ALA A 156 -45.18 28.42 -20.59
CA ALA A 156 -46.10 29.45 -21.07
C ALA A 156 -47.03 29.78 -19.89
N ASN A 157 -47.01 31.04 -19.43
CA ASN A 157 -47.70 31.61 -18.27
C ASN A 157 -47.03 31.51 -16.90
N ARG A 158 -45.92 32.23 -16.71
CA ARG A 158 -45.61 32.88 -15.42
C ARG A 158 -45.57 34.40 -15.63
N PRO A 159 -46.31 35.20 -14.84
CA PRO A 159 -46.17 36.65 -14.89
C PRO A 159 -44.78 37.06 -14.40
N ASP A 160 -44.15 38.00 -15.12
CA ASP A 160 -42.82 38.51 -14.84
C ASP A 160 -42.84 39.33 -13.54
N VAL A 161 -42.11 38.87 -12.51
CA VAL A 161 -42.12 39.41 -11.14
C VAL A 161 -41.62 40.87 -11.08
N MET A 162 -41.00 41.37 -12.14
CA MET A 162 -40.35 42.68 -12.18
C MET A 162 -41.20 43.81 -12.78
N VAL A 163 -42.47 43.55 -13.13
CA VAL A 163 -43.38 44.52 -13.75
C VAL A 163 -44.67 44.63 -12.94
N GLU A 164 -44.97 45.82 -12.44
CA GLU A 164 -46.19 46.10 -11.69
C GLU A 164 -47.14 46.95 -12.55
N GLN A 165 -48.35 46.44 -12.77
CA GLN A 165 -49.39 47.09 -13.57
C GLN A 165 -50.65 47.23 -12.73
N GLU A 166 -51.10 48.47 -12.54
CA GLU A 166 -52.43 48.76 -12.02
C GLU A 166 -53.24 49.45 -13.12
N ALA A 167 -54.33 48.79 -13.54
CA ALA A 167 -55.26 49.30 -14.54
C ALA A 167 -56.67 49.37 -13.93
N THR A 168 -56.99 50.49 -13.30
CA THR A 168 -58.36 50.83 -12.88
C THR A 168 -58.87 52.00 -13.72
N ARG A 169 -60.18 52.27 -13.70
CA ARG A 169 -60.80 53.32 -14.54
C ARG A 169 -60.29 54.74 -14.24
N GLU A 170 -59.72 54.96 -13.06
CA GLU A 170 -59.29 56.28 -12.59
C GLU A 170 -57.77 56.46 -12.58
N ASN A 171 -56.98 55.38 -12.56
CA ASN A 171 -55.52 55.44 -12.62
C ASN A 171 -54.94 54.35 -13.52
N GLN A 172 -54.07 54.74 -14.44
CA GLN A 172 -53.26 53.85 -15.28
C GLN A 172 -51.78 54.12 -14.99
N ARG A 173 -51.08 53.15 -14.41
CA ARG A 173 -49.66 53.27 -14.09
C ARG A 173 -48.89 52.01 -14.48
N TYR A 174 -47.76 52.21 -15.16
CA TYR A 174 -46.82 51.17 -15.57
C TYR A 174 -45.43 51.53 -15.03
N VAL A 175 -44.81 50.63 -14.27
CA VAL A 175 -43.47 50.82 -13.71
C VAL A 175 -42.59 49.61 -14.03
N ASP A 176 -41.53 49.83 -14.79
CA ASP A 176 -40.47 48.85 -15.04
C ASP A 176 -39.23 49.22 -14.20
N ARG A 177 -38.77 48.31 -13.34
CA ARG A 177 -37.66 48.53 -12.40
C ARG A 177 -36.35 47.88 -12.83
N ARG A 178 -36.21 47.46 -14.09
CA ARG A 178 -34.98 46.82 -14.57
C ARG A 178 -33.79 47.79 -14.53
N PRO A 179 -32.60 47.34 -14.05
CA PRO A 179 -31.40 48.17 -14.06
C PRO A 179 -31.02 48.55 -15.50
N VAL A 180 -30.84 49.84 -15.74
CA VAL A 180 -30.31 50.32 -17.01
C VAL A 180 -28.78 50.16 -17.00
N PRO A 181 -28.16 49.57 -18.03
CA PRO A 181 -26.71 49.42 -18.08
C PRO A 181 -26.02 50.79 -18.06
N SER A 182 -24.94 50.90 -17.28
CA SER A 182 -24.14 52.14 -17.16
C SER A 182 -23.16 52.30 -18.32
N ASP A 183 -23.00 53.51 -18.86
CA ASP A 183 -22.08 53.84 -19.96
C ASP A 183 -20.59 53.94 -19.57
N LEU A 184 -20.17 53.33 -18.46
CA LEU A 184 -18.79 53.40 -17.99
C LEU A 184 -17.88 52.47 -18.81
N LYS A 185 -17.08 53.03 -19.73
CA LYS A 185 -15.98 52.30 -20.39
C LYS A 185 -14.80 52.13 -19.42
N LYS A 186 -14.44 50.88 -19.16
CA LYS A 186 -13.30 50.45 -18.34
C LYS A 186 -11.98 50.90 -18.99
N ALA A 187 -11.13 51.61 -18.24
CA ALA A 187 -9.81 52.03 -18.70
C ALA A 187 -8.83 50.84 -18.75
N GLU A 188 -7.95 50.83 -19.76
CA GLU A 188 -6.93 49.79 -19.95
C GLU A 188 -5.77 49.93 -18.94
N PRO A 189 -5.18 48.81 -18.48
CA PRO A 189 -4.17 48.84 -17.43
C PRO A 189 -2.78 49.22 -17.99
N LYS A 190 -2.15 50.22 -17.37
CA LYS A 190 -0.70 50.47 -17.51
C LYS A 190 0.07 49.55 -16.58
N THR A 191 1.04 48.83 -17.13
CA THR A 191 2.01 48.04 -16.38
C THR A 191 3.16 48.96 -15.94
N GLU A 192 3.34 49.16 -14.64
CA GLU A 192 4.58 49.67 -14.06
C GLU A 192 5.28 48.51 -13.33
N ILE A 193 6.55 48.31 -13.66
CA ILE A 193 7.43 47.29 -13.11
C ILE A 193 8.14 47.95 -11.92
N VAL A 194 8.12 47.32 -10.74
CA VAL A 194 8.92 47.74 -9.58
C VAL A 194 9.82 46.57 -9.19
N GLU A 195 11.14 46.80 -9.26
CA GLU A 195 12.19 45.92 -8.73
C GLU A 195 12.07 45.81 -7.19
N GLN A 196 12.24 44.60 -6.66
CA GLN A 196 12.42 44.36 -5.23
C GLN A 196 13.88 43.99 -4.96
N GLU A 197 14.60 44.84 -4.23
CA GLU A 197 15.82 44.47 -3.53
C GLU A 197 15.46 43.68 -2.26
N GLY A 198 16.15 42.56 -2.04
CA GLY A 198 15.96 41.68 -0.88
C GLY A 198 16.69 42.18 0.37
N ASN A 199 16.04 42.04 1.52
CA ASN A 199 16.67 42.22 2.84
C ASN A 199 16.64 40.89 3.61
N GLU A 200 17.79 40.52 4.18
CA GLU A 200 17.98 39.37 5.08
C GLU A 200 17.55 39.73 6.53
N GLU A 201 17.52 38.71 7.41
CA GLU A 201 17.13 38.70 8.84
C GLU A 201 15.62 38.59 9.12
N GLN A 202 15.07 37.65 9.91
CA GLN A 202 15.60 36.86 11.02
C GLN A 202 14.81 35.55 11.19
N LEU A 203 15.53 34.45 11.47
CA LEU A 203 15.00 33.18 11.95
C LEU A 203 14.80 33.24 13.46
N SER A 204 13.63 32.83 13.95
CA SER A 204 13.45 32.39 15.35
C SER A 204 12.59 31.13 15.41
N TYR A 205 13.20 30.01 15.76
CA TYR A 205 12.53 28.75 16.10
C TYR A 205 11.90 28.89 17.50
N ASN A 206 10.67 28.41 17.66
CA ASN A 206 10.05 28.24 18.96
C ASN A 206 10.07 26.75 19.33
N ASP A 207 10.84 26.42 20.36
CA ASP A 207 11.02 25.09 20.91
C ASP A 207 9.90 24.83 21.93
N GLN A 208 9.03 23.85 21.69
CA GLN A 208 8.08 23.37 22.70
C GLN A 208 8.52 22.00 23.19
N ASN A 209 9.25 22.04 24.30
CA ASN A 209 9.59 20.91 25.15
C ASN A 209 8.33 20.40 25.89
N SER A 210 8.11 19.08 25.83
CA SER A 210 7.20 18.33 26.69
C SER A 210 7.72 16.89 26.70
N GLY A 211 7.98 16.18 27.79
CA GLY A 211 7.92 16.41 29.22
C GLY A 211 8.47 15.11 29.83
N GLU A 212 9.18 15.18 30.95
CA GLU A 212 9.72 14.01 31.68
C GLU A 212 8.63 12.97 31.96
N SER A 213 8.93 11.71 31.67
CA SER A 213 8.21 10.57 32.24
C SER A 213 9.18 9.78 33.12
N ASP A 214 8.87 9.74 34.41
CA ASP A 214 9.60 9.04 35.46
C ASP A 214 9.85 7.56 35.14
N ILE A 215 11.12 7.19 35.13
CA ILE A 215 11.60 5.80 35.13
C ILE A 215 11.58 5.31 36.58
N SER A 216 10.76 4.29 36.87
CA SER A 216 10.95 3.48 38.07
C SER A 216 11.89 2.30 37.76
N LYS A 217 13.00 2.29 38.49
CA LYS A 217 14.08 1.30 38.45
C LYS A 217 13.70 0.10 39.32
N GLY A 218 13.75 -1.11 38.77
CA GLY A 218 13.63 -2.37 39.52
C GLY A 218 14.78 -3.33 39.17
N GLU A 219 15.85 -3.30 39.96
CA GLU A 219 16.84 -4.38 40.10
C GLU A 219 16.29 -5.38 41.14
N GLY A 220 16.43 -6.72 41.09
CA GLY A 220 17.05 -7.68 40.17
C GLY A 220 17.03 -9.10 40.79
N LYS A 221 17.58 -10.09 40.05
CA LYS A 221 18.08 -11.44 40.45
C LYS A 221 17.04 -12.53 40.78
N ASP A 222 17.22 -13.83 40.50
CA ASP A 222 18.31 -14.66 39.99
C ASP A 222 17.75 -16.03 39.48
N LYS A 223 18.39 -16.59 38.45
CA LYS A 223 18.70 -18.02 38.12
C LYS A 223 17.72 -19.17 38.46
N SER A 224 17.43 -20.03 37.47
CA SER A 224 17.84 -21.44 37.47
C SER A 224 17.59 -22.13 36.10
N ALA A 225 18.49 -23.06 35.78
CA ALA A 225 18.61 -23.87 34.57
C ALA A 225 17.47 -24.90 34.38
N THR A 226 17.24 -25.40 33.15
CA THR A 226 17.86 -26.63 32.57
C THR A 226 17.07 -27.13 31.34
N SER A 227 17.82 -27.63 30.34
CA SER A 227 17.47 -28.72 29.40
C SER A 227 16.66 -28.44 28.13
N GLY A 228 17.39 -28.19 27.03
CA GLY A 228 17.48 -29.09 25.87
C GLY A 228 16.28 -29.26 24.93
N MET A 229 16.40 -28.77 23.68
CA MET A 229 16.45 -29.60 22.45
C MET A 229 16.65 -28.74 21.19
N LYS A 230 17.14 -29.40 20.14
CA LYS A 230 17.73 -28.88 18.90
C LYS A 230 16.75 -28.24 17.90
N GLN A 231 17.36 -27.46 17.00
CA GLN A 231 17.03 -27.07 15.61
C GLN A 231 16.89 -25.54 15.53
N GLY A 232 17.62 -24.78 14.72
CA GLY A 232 18.38 -25.14 13.53
C GLY A 232 18.06 -24.22 12.35
N LYS A 233 17.85 -22.90 12.55
CA LYS A 233 17.91 -21.87 11.49
C LYS A 233 17.92 -20.42 12.00
N ASP A 234 18.42 -20.18 13.22
CA ASP A 234 18.50 -18.83 13.84
C ASP A 234 19.97 -18.37 14.09
N SER A 235 20.92 -19.08 13.47
CA SER A 235 22.36 -18.99 13.81
C SER A 235 23.10 -17.80 13.20
N GLU A 236 22.51 -17.03 12.28
CA GLU A 236 23.23 -15.92 11.64
C GLU A 236 22.99 -14.56 12.32
N LEU A 237 21.83 -14.37 12.96
CA LEU A 237 21.45 -13.10 13.58
C LEU A 237 21.80 -13.03 15.08
N SER A 238 21.83 -14.17 15.77
CA SER A 238 22.19 -14.26 17.20
C SER A 238 23.70 -14.13 17.50
N THR A 239 24.55 -13.99 16.46
CA THR A 239 26.01 -13.84 16.63
C THR A 239 26.49 -12.38 16.56
N LEU A 240 25.61 -11.40 16.35
CA LEU A 240 25.98 -9.99 16.26
C LEU A 240 26.33 -9.37 17.63
N ALA A 241 25.76 -9.89 18.72
CA ALA A 241 25.86 -9.30 20.05
C ALA A 241 27.13 -9.66 20.85
N SER A 242 28.12 -10.36 20.27
CA SER A 242 29.27 -10.89 21.03
C SER A 242 30.66 -10.52 20.47
N GLY A 243 30.77 -9.63 19.48
CA GLY A 243 32.07 -9.31 18.88
C GLY A 243 32.21 -7.86 18.45
N THR A 244 33.39 -7.29 18.67
CA THR A 244 33.79 -5.99 18.12
C THR A 244 33.73 -6.04 16.59
N LEU A 245 32.99 -5.11 15.99
CA LEU A 245 32.87 -4.89 14.56
C LEU A 245 33.79 -3.74 14.13
N TYR A 246 34.39 -3.88 12.95
CA TYR A 246 35.26 -2.87 12.36
C TYR A 246 34.58 -2.29 11.12
N ALA A 247 34.47 -0.97 11.05
CA ALA A 247 33.86 -0.27 9.92
C ALA A 247 34.90 -0.03 8.81
N GLN A 248 34.60 -0.48 7.60
CA GLN A 248 35.37 -0.20 6.40
C GLN A 248 34.61 0.83 5.55
N GLU A 249 35.25 1.93 5.17
CA GLU A 249 34.59 3.03 4.47
C GLU A 249 34.14 2.63 3.05
N LEU A 250 32.91 3.02 2.71
CA LEU A 250 32.30 2.92 1.38
C LEU A 250 31.85 4.31 0.91
N PRO A 251 31.66 4.53 -0.41
CA PRO A 251 31.24 5.83 -0.95
C PRO A 251 29.95 6.39 -0.31
N ASN A 252 29.04 5.51 0.10
CA ASN A 252 27.74 5.85 0.66
C ASN A 252 27.58 5.46 2.14
N GLY A 253 28.65 5.01 2.82
CA GLY A 253 28.49 4.39 4.13
C GLY A 253 29.71 3.64 4.65
N TYR A 254 29.45 2.55 5.36
CA TYR A 254 30.47 1.64 5.86
C TYR A 254 30.02 0.18 5.74
N GLN A 255 30.99 -0.71 5.60
CA GLN A 255 30.81 -2.13 5.74
C GLN A 255 31.35 -2.58 7.10
N LEU A 256 30.52 -3.20 7.92
CA LEU A 256 30.93 -3.72 9.22
C LEU A 256 31.39 -5.17 9.06
N VAL A 257 32.65 -5.43 9.41
CA VAL A 257 33.26 -6.76 9.39
C VAL A 257 33.63 -7.22 10.79
N ASP A 258 33.61 -8.53 11.02
CA ASP A 258 34.16 -9.12 12.25
C ASP A 258 35.69 -9.31 12.17
N SER A 259 36.28 -9.86 13.23
CA SER A 259 37.73 -10.17 13.31
C SER A 259 38.19 -11.24 12.31
N THR A 260 37.28 -11.93 11.63
CA THR A 260 37.55 -12.94 10.59
C THR A 260 37.31 -12.40 9.16
N PRO A 261 37.55 -11.10 8.95
CA PRO A 261 37.06 -10.27 7.84
C PRO A 261 35.69 -10.58 7.22
N LYS A 262 34.76 -11.22 7.95
CA LYS A 262 33.45 -11.54 7.38
C LYS A 262 32.53 -10.35 7.50
N ILE A 263 31.85 -10.05 6.41
CA ILE A 263 30.87 -8.97 6.33
C ILE A 263 29.65 -9.36 7.16
N ARG A 264 29.35 -8.57 8.19
CA ARG A 264 28.20 -8.79 9.08
C ARG A 264 27.05 -7.86 8.77
N MET A 265 27.34 -6.62 8.39
CA MET A 265 26.32 -5.59 8.18
C MET A 265 26.84 -4.54 7.20
N LYS A 266 25.93 -3.92 6.45
CA LYS A 266 26.21 -2.70 5.69
C LYS A 266 25.41 -1.56 6.29
N ILE A 267 26.05 -0.41 6.50
CA ILE A 267 25.42 0.80 7.01
C ILE A 267 25.63 1.94 6.02
N GLU A 268 24.64 2.80 5.86
CA GLU A 268 24.61 3.92 4.91
C GLU A 268 24.50 5.24 5.65
N LYS A 269 25.29 6.24 5.23
CA LYS A 269 25.34 7.57 5.85
C LYS A 269 23.99 8.28 5.66
N THR A 270 23.46 8.88 6.73
CA THR A 270 22.29 9.77 6.66
C THR A 270 22.69 11.23 6.83
N SER A 271 21.73 12.15 6.73
CA SER A 271 21.94 13.57 7.03
C SER A 271 22.14 13.85 8.52
N MET A 272 21.83 12.89 9.40
CA MET A 272 22.01 13.03 10.84
C MET A 272 23.36 12.44 11.27
N PRO A 273 24.13 13.14 12.12
CA PRO A 273 25.37 12.60 12.66
C PRO A 273 25.09 11.38 13.54
N ASP A 274 26.00 10.41 13.53
CA ASP A 274 25.90 9.17 14.31
C ASP A 274 24.59 8.38 14.12
N PHE A 275 23.93 8.54 12.97
CA PHE A 275 22.73 7.82 12.59
C PHE A 275 22.86 7.27 11.16
N TYR A 276 22.69 5.98 11.01
CA TYR A 276 22.89 5.24 9.77
C TYR A 276 21.69 4.36 9.47
N MET A 277 21.36 4.21 8.18
CA MET A 277 20.46 3.15 7.74
C MET A 277 21.26 1.87 7.63
N ALA A 278 20.74 0.76 8.13
CA ALA A 278 21.47 -0.50 8.21
C ALA A 278 20.72 -1.64 7.53
N LYS A 279 21.47 -2.50 6.84
CA LYS A 279 20.95 -3.70 6.21
C LYS A 279 21.79 -4.91 6.58
N VAL A 280 21.13 -5.93 7.11
CA VAL A 280 21.69 -7.23 7.49
C VAL A 280 20.92 -8.30 6.73
N GLY A 281 21.51 -8.85 5.66
CA GLY A 281 20.78 -9.75 4.76
C GLY A 281 19.53 -9.07 4.19
N ASP A 282 18.35 -9.60 4.51
CA ASP A 282 17.05 -9.05 4.11
C ASP A 282 16.42 -8.12 5.17
N THR A 283 17.00 -8.07 6.37
CA THR A 283 16.51 -7.23 7.47
C THR A 283 17.04 -5.81 7.31
N SER A 284 16.13 -4.84 7.27
CA SER A 284 16.47 -3.41 7.27
C SER A 284 16.19 -2.81 8.65
N GLY A 285 17.05 -1.90 9.09
CA GLY A 285 16.93 -1.23 10.37
C GLY A 285 17.78 0.04 10.41
N THR A 286 18.07 0.52 11.60
CA THR A 286 18.84 1.74 11.82
C THR A 286 19.93 1.49 12.85
N VAL A 287 21.15 1.97 12.58
CA VAL A 287 22.25 1.99 13.53
C VAL A 287 22.44 3.41 14.02
N PHE A 288 22.40 3.63 15.33
CA PHE A 288 22.60 4.96 15.90
C PHE A 288 23.39 4.91 17.20
N LYS A 289 24.03 6.03 17.54
CA LYS A 289 24.76 6.17 18.79
C LYS A 289 23.90 6.86 19.84
N LYS A 290 23.79 6.28 21.03
CA LYS A 290 23.12 6.88 22.18
C LYS A 290 24.01 6.71 23.41
N ASN A 291 24.30 7.82 24.10
CA ASN A 291 25.14 7.82 25.31
C ASN A 291 26.53 7.18 25.13
N GLY A 292 27.12 7.30 23.94
CA GLY A 292 28.45 6.73 23.65
C GLY A 292 28.41 5.30 23.10
N THR A 293 27.27 4.62 23.19
CA THR A 293 27.07 3.22 22.78
C THR A 293 26.30 3.15 21.46
N TRP A 294 26.67 2.21 20.58
CA TRP A 294 25.96 1.97 19.31
C TRP A 294 24.84 0.97 19.51
N PHE A 295 23.70 1.24 18.88
CA PHE A 295 22.53 0.36 18.87
C PHE A 295 22.12 0.09 17.44
N PHE A 296 21.68 -1.14 17.18
CA PHE A 296 20.97 -1.53 15.97
C PHE A 296 19.52 -1.83 16.31
N GLU A 297 18.63 -1.02 15.76
CA GLU A 297 17.19 -1.19 15.91
C GLU A 297 16.55 -1.68 14.62
N TYR A 298 15.72 -2.71 14.73
CA TYR A 298 14.98 -3.27 13.61
C TYR A 298 13.65 -3.86 14.09
N TYR A 299 12.71 -3.98 13.16
CA TYR A 299 11.45 -4.65 13.43
C TYR A 299 11.55 -6.13 13.07
N SER A 300 11.22 -7.00 14.01
CA SER A 300 11.07 -8.43 13.77
C SER A 300 9.74 -8.93 14.32
N ARG A 301 8.96 -9.59 13.46
CA ARG A 301 7.61 -10.09 13.79
C ARG A 301 6.69 -9.02 14.42
N GLY A 302 6.86 -7.76 14.03
CA GLY A 302 6.08 -6.62 14.53
C GLY A 302 6.58 -6.00 15.84
N ASN A 303 7.66 -6.51 16.43
CA ASN A 303 8.27 -5.95 17.63
C ASN A 303 9.55 -5.19 17.27
N LEU A 304 9.77 -4.04 17.93
CA LEU A 304 11.02 -3.32 17.85
C LEU A 304 12.06 -4.07 18.70
N ILE A 305 13.12 -4.55 18.06
CA ILE A 305 14.28 -5.16 18.71
C ILE A 305 15.42 -4.15 18.65
N SER A 306 16.12 -3.98 19.78
CA SER A 306 17.28 -3.11 19.92
C SER A 306 18.47 -3.94 20.40
N GLU A 307 19.51 -4.02 19.59
CA GLU A 307 20.73 -4.77 19.88
C GLU A 307 21.90 -3.80 20.10
N GLU A 308 22.64 -3.96 21.19
CA GLU A 308 23.85 -3.19 21.43
C GLU A 308 24.98 -3.68 20.52
N LEU A 309 25.72 -2.74 19.92
CA LEU A 309 26.86 -3.00 19.04
C LEU A 309 28.13 -2.36 19.58
N ASP A 310 29.25 -3.06 19.43
CA ASP A 310 30.59 -2.53 19.63
C ASP A 310 31.22 -2.28 18.25
N ILE A 311 31.13 -1.04 17.76
CA ILE A 311 31.65 -0.64 16.43
C ILE A 311 32.87 0.25 16.60
N LYS A 312 33.97 -0.14 15.95
CA LYS A 312 35.17 0.68 15.76
C LYS A 312 35.18 1.23 14.34
N PHE A 313 35.02 2.55 14.23
CA PHE A 313 35.21 3.30 13.00
C PHE A 313 36.70 3.59 12.75
#